data_AF-A0A973PUT1-F1
#
_entry.id   AF-A0A973PUT1-F1
#
_cell.length_a   1.000
_cell.length_b   1.000
_cell.length_c   1.000
_cell.angle_alpha   90.00
_cell.angle_beta   90.00
_cell.angle_gamma   90.00
#
_symmetry.space_group_name_H-M   'P 1'
#
loop_
_entity.id
_entity.type
_entity.pdbx_description
1 polymer ?
#
loop_
_entity_poly.entity_id
_entity_poly.type
_entity_poly.pdbx_seq_one_letter_code
_entity_poly.pdbx_strand_id
1 'polypeptide(L)'
;WQRPFLLHDAVRLGHPSSSWPGEGPLVELFNLHAAARTGPELEAVSAGFERLGLILHAAEAAAQAARRHRRDGLTRACRAAETRAWTLSRRCQGARTPALLDLDVPELTPRQREIALLAAQGLTNKQIAARLVVSVRTVANTLYTVYEKTGVNDRSELSDLLAR
;
A
#
# COMPACT_ATOMS: atom_id res chain seq x y z
N TRP A 1 -5.54 16.80 30.29
CA TRP A 1 -4.44 16.50 29.36
C TRP A 1 -4.58 15.15 28.61
N GLN A 2 -5.79 14.63 28.36
CA GLN A 2 -6.02 13.31 27.73
C GLN A 2 -6.89 13.34 26.44
N ARG A 3 -7.26 14.53 25.94
CA ARG A 3 -8.23 14.67 24.83
C ARG A 3 -7.68 14.55 23.38
N PRO A 4 -6.39 14.82 23.05
CA PRO A 4 -5.92 14.76 21.67
C PRO A 4 -5.91 13.33 21.09
N PHE A 5 -5.59 12.33 21.93
CA PHE A 5 -5.48 10.94 21.50
C PHE A 5 -6.85 10.28 21.22
N LEU A 6 -7.90 10.69 21.95
CA LEU A 6 -9.28 10.25 21.71
C LEU A 6 -9.85 10.74 20.37
N LEU A 7 -9.40 11.90 19.89
CA LEU A 7 -9.83 12.47 18.61
C LEU A 7 -9.07 11.85 17.42
N HIS A 8 -7.80 11.47 17.62
CA HIS A 8 -7.01 10.72 16.64
C HIS A 8 -7.60 9.32 16.40
N ASP A 9 -7.96 8.60 17.47
CA ASP A 9 -8.55 7.27 17.35
C ASP A 9 -9.97 7.29 16.74
N ALA A 10 -10.75 8.37 16.91
CA ALA A 10 -12.06 8.52 16.27
C ALA A 10 -11.97 8.62 14.74
N VAL A 11 -10.98 9.36 14.22
CA VAL A 11 -10.67 9.47 12.78
C VAL A 11 -10.13 8.15 12.23
N ARG A 12 -9.27 7.49 13.01
CA ARG A 12 -8.65 6.20 12.65
C ARG A 12 -9.63 5.03 12.63
N LEU A 13 -10.68 5.07 13.46
CA LEU A 13 -11.70 4.01 13.60
C LEU A 13 -12.99 4.26 12.80
N GLY A 14 -13.03 5.29 11.95
CA GLY A 14 -14.16 5.52 11.04
C GLY A 14 -15.47 5.87 11.76
N HIS A 15 -15.40 6.46 12.95
CA HIS A 15 -16.57 7.05 13.57
C HIS A 15 -16.91 8.37 12.87
N PRO A 16 -18.12 8.55 12.32
CA PRO A 16 -18.56 9.84 11.83
C PRO A 16 -18.81 10.74 13.04
N SER A 17 -17.83 11.56 13.39
CA SER A 17 -18.05 12.69 14.28
C SER A 17 -17.47 13.96 13.65
N SER A 18 -18.25 15.02 13.79
CA SER A 18 -18.20 16.35 13.16
C SER A 18 -16.83 16.92 12.80
N SER A 19 -16.80 17.63 11.68
CA SER A 19 -15.74 18.52 11.17
C SER A 19 -14.79 19.05 12.24
N TRP A 20 -13.49 18.90 12.02
CA TRP A 20 -12.48 19.53 12.87
C TRP A 20 -12.45 21.04 12.62
N PRO A 21 -12.71 21.88 13.65
CA PRO A 21 -12.58 23.32 13.51
C PRO A 21 -11.11 23.72 13.44
N GLY A 22 -10.79 24.65 12.53
CA GLY A 22 -9.44 25.15 12.32
C GLY A 22 -9.09 25.27 10.84
N GLU A 23 -7.96 25.91 10.55
CA GLU A 23 -7.45 26.11 9.21
C GLU A 23 -6.08 25.42 9.06
N GLY A 24 -5.81 24.91 7.87
CA GLY A 24 -4.50 24.40 7.49
C GLY A 24 -4.53 23.02 6.83
N PRO A 25 -3.45 22.64 6.13
CA PRO A 25 -3.42 21.46 5.26
C PRO A 25 -3.71 20.13 5.97
N LEU A 26 -3.35 20.03 7.25
CA LEU A 26 -3.59 18.84 8.05
C LEU A 26 -5.05 18.69 8.47
N VAL A 27 -5.69 19.79 8.87
CA VAL A 27 -7.11 19.80 9.26
C VAL A 27 -7.98 19.48 8.06
N GLU A 28 -7.65 20.04 6.90
CA GLU A 28 -8.31 19.73 5.63
C GLU A 28 -8.19 18.24 5.29
N LEU A 29 -7.00 17.65 5.42
CA LEU A 29 -6.81 16.22 5.15
C LEU A 29 -7.56 15.32 6.12
N PHE A 30 -7.64 15.67 7.41
CA PHE A 30 -8.47 14.92 8.35
C PHE A 30 -9.95 15.01 8.02
N ASN A 31 -10.44 16.19 7.61
CA ASN A 31 -11.83 16.35 7.17
C ASN A 31 -12.12 15.57 5.88
N LEU A 32 -11.20 15.57 4.90
CA LEU A 32 -11.29 14.76 3.69
C LEU A 32 -11.29 13.27 4.02
N HIS A 33 -10.42 12.83 4.93
CA HIS A 33 -10.36 11.44 5.39
C HIS A 33 -11.67 10.99 6.04
N ALA A 34 -12.24 11.82 6.92
CA ALA A 34 -13.51 11.54 7.57
C ALA A 34 -14.70 11.52 6.60
N ALA A 35 -14.66 12.33 5.55
CA ALA A 35 -15.70 12.40 4.52
C ALA A 35 -15.59 11.29 3.46
N ALA A 36 -14.42 10.68 3.28
CA ALA A 36 -14.17 9.71 2.21
C ALA A 36 -15.07 8.47 2.32
N ARG A 37 -15.74 8.13 1.22
CA ARG A 37 -16.66 6.99 1.10
C ARG A 37 -16.23 6.00 0.02
N THR A 38 -15.25 6.33 -0.81
CA THR A 38 -14.80 5.53 -1.95
C THR A 38 -13.31 5.21 -1.86
N GLY A 39 -12.88 4.16 -2.59
CA GLY A 39 -11.46 3.79 -2.67
C GLY A 39 -10.58 4.93 -3.22
N PRO A 40 -10.95 5.56 -4.36
CA PRO A 40 -10.18 6.68 -4.91
C PRO A 40 -10.05 7.90 -3.97
N GLU A 41 -11.10 8.24 -3.21
CA GLU A 41 -11.01 9.32 -2.20
C GLU A 41 -10.00 8.98 -1.11
N LEU A 42 -10.00 7.73 -0.62
CA LEU A 42 -9.05 7.25 0.39
C LEU A 42 -7.61 7.17 -0.15
N GLU A 43 -7.43 6.87 -1.44
CA GLU A 43 -6.12 6.96 -2.11
C GLU A 43 -5.60 8.40 -2.18
N ALA A 44 -6.46 9.36 -2.51
CA ALA A 44 -6.12 10.78 -2.52
C ALA A 44 -5.72 11.28 -1.11
N VAL A 45 -6.46 10.86 -0.09
CA VAL A 45 -6.13 11.11 1.33
C VAL A 45 -4.78 10.49 1.71
N SER A 46 -4.54 9.23 1.34
CA SER A 46 -3.25 8.56 1.56
C SER A 46 -2.09 9.34 0.94
N ALA A 47 -2.24 9.80 -0.31
CA ALA A 47 -1.23 10.61 -0.97
C ALA A 47 -1.04 11.97 -0.28
N GLY A 48 -2.11 12.57 0.23
CA GLY A 48 -2.05 13.81 1.01
C GLY A 48 -1.25 13.68 2.30
N PHE A 49 -1.53 12.65 3.10
CA PHE A 49 -0.75 12.38 4.31
C PHE A 49 0.72 12.12 4.03
N GLU A 50 1.03 11.40 2.95
CA GLU A 50 2.42 11.15 2.56
C GLU A 50 3.15 12.45 2.22
N ARG A 51 2.51 13.38 1.48
CA ARG A 51 3.09 14.71 1.18
C ARG A 51 3.39 15.54 2.43
N LEU A 52 2.59 15.37 3.49
CA LEU A 52 2.82 16.04 4.78
C LEU A 52 3.78 15.27 5.71
N GLY A 53 4.38 14.17 5.27
CA GLY A 53 5.29 13.35 6.07
C GLY A 53 4.60 12.46 7.12
N LEU A 54 3.28 12.36 7.09
CA LEU A 54 2.47 11.57 8.02
C LEU A 54 2.33 10.13 7.54
N ILE A 55 3.47 9.43 7.47
CA ILE A 55 3.58 8.14 6.77
C ILE A 55 2.65 7.06 7.34
N LEU A 56 2.44 7.03 8.66
CA LEU A 56 1.52 6.07 9.28
C LEU A 56 0.08 6.30 8.82
N HIS A 57 -0.38 7.56 8.79
CA HIS A 57 -1.72 7.92 8.34
C HIS A 57 -1.92 7.62 6.86
N ALA A 58 -0.87 7.85 6.05
CA ALA A 58 -0.87 7.47 4.65
C ALA A 58 -1.05 5.96 4.46
N ALA A 59 -0.35 5.14 5.27
CA ALA A 59 -0.48 3.69 5.25
C ALA A 59 -1.89 3.23 5.64
N GLU A 60 -2.46 3.82 6.68
CA GLU A 60 -3.81 3.50 7.17
C GLU A 60 -4.89 3.86 6.15
N ALA A 61 -4.81 5.04 5.53
CA ALA A 61 -5.74 5.45 4.48
C ALA A 61 -5.65 4.53 3.25
N ALA A 62 -4.45 4.08 2.87
CA ALA A 62 -4.27 3.11 1.79
C ALA A 62 -4.87 1.74 2.14
N ALA A 63 -4.74 1.28 3.39
CA ALA A 63 -5.35 0.04 3.83
C ALA A 63 -6.89 0.11 3.84
N GLN A 64 -7.44 1.28 4.21
CA GLN A 64 -8.88 1.52 4.11
C GLN A 64 -9.35 1.56 2.64
N ALA A 65 -8.56 2.14 1.74
CA ALA A 65 -8.84 2.11 0.30
C ALA A 65 -8.90 0.67 -0.23
N ALA A 66 -7.95 -0.18 0.17
CA ALA A 66 -7.94 -1.60 -0.16
C ALA A 66 -9.23 -2.31 0.28
N ARG A 67 -9.63 -2.14 1.55
CA ARG A 67 -10.90 -2.70 2.07
C ARG A 67 -12.09 -2.22 1.26
N ARG A 68 -12.10 -0.96 0.83
CA ARG A 68 -13.19 -0.39 0.05
C ARG A 68 -13.26 -1.00 -1.35
N HIS A 69 -12.14 -1.11 -2.04
CA HIS A 69 -12.03 -1.76 -3.35
C HIS A 69 -12.41 -3.24 -3.30
N ARG A 70 -12.02 -3.94 -2.22
CA ARG A 70 -12.44 -5.33 -1.97
C ARG A 70 -13.96 -5.46 -1.90
N ARG A 71 -14.62 -4.56 -1.16
CA ARG A 71 -16.09 -4.51 -1.05
C ARG A 71 -16.76 -4.22 -2.40
N ASP A 72 -16.12 -3.41 -3.24
CA ASP A 72 -16.61 -3.05 -4.58
C ASP A 72 -16.20 -4.07 -5.67
N GLY A 73 -15.50 -5.16 -5.33
CA GLY A 73 -15.05 -6.18 -6.29
C GLY A 73 -13.92 -5.74 -7.22
N LEU A 74 -13.29 -4.59 -6.95
CA LEU A 74 -12.25 -3.98 -7.78
C LEU A 74 -10.87 -4.61 -7.48
N THR A 75 -10.64 -5.82 -7.98
CA THR A 75 -9.46 -6.65 -7.63
C THR A 75 -8.12 -5.94 -7.86
N ARG A 76 -7.91 -5.29 -9.00
CA ARG A 76 -6.65 -4.58 -9.30
C ARG A 76 -6.40 -3.41 -8.34
N ALA A 77 -7.41 -2.57 -8.15
CA ALA A 77 -7.30 -1.40 -7.29
C ALA A 77 -7.09 -1.80 -5.81
N CYS A 78 -7.76 -2.88 -5.37
CA CYS A 78 -7.54 -3.47 -4.05
C CYS A 78 -6.07 -3.81 -3.81
N ARG A 79 -5.44 -4.54 -4.73
CA ARG A 79 -4.03 -4.97 -4.62
C ARG A 79 -3.05 -3.80 -4.66
N ALA A 80 -3.32 -2.81 -5.50
CA ALA A 80 -2.51 -1.59 -5.57
C ALA A 80 -2.54 -0.84 -4.22
N ALA A 81 -3.72 -0.70 -3.62
CA ALA A 81 -3.88 -0.07 -2.32
C ALA A 81 -3.24 -0.88 -1.18
N GLU A 82 -3.35 -2.22 -1.19
CA GLU A 82 -2.68 -3.11 -0.22
C GLU A 82 -1.17 -2.97 -0.26
N THR A 83 -0.60 -2.95 -1.46
CA THR A 83 0.83 -2.75 -1.69
C THR A 83 1.30 -1.43 -1.11
N ARG A 84 0.58 -0.35 -1.42
CA ARG A 84 0.92 0.99 -0.94
C ARG A 84 0.90 1.02 0.59
N ALA A 85 -0.14 0.48 1.20
CA ALA A 85 -0.28 0.40 2.64
C ALA A 85 0.87 -0.39 3.29
N TRP A 86 1.25 -1.51 2.69
CA TRP A 86 2.37 -2.34 3.15
C TRP A 86 3.73 -1.62 3.00
N THR A 87 3.93 -0.91 1.90
CA THR A 87 5.18 -0.18 1.64
C THR A 87 5.36 0.97 2.63
N LEU A 88 4.29 1.72 2.89
CA LEU A 88 4.31 2.82 3.85
C LEU A 88 4.44 2.33 5.30
N SER A 89 3.79 1.23 5.68
CA SER A 89 3.85 0.70 7.06
C SER A 89 5.27 0.29 7.47
N ARG A 90 6.10 -0.16 6.53
CA ARG A 90 7.52 -0.45 6.78
C ARG A 90 8.33 0.72 7.30
N ARG A 91 7.99 1.92 6.85
CA ARG A 91 8.65 3.16 7.26
C ARG A 91 8.24 3.58 8.68
N CYS A 92 7.27 2.88 9.27
CA CYS A 92 6.67 3.20 10.56
C CYS A 92 7.15 2.29 11.72
N GLN A 93 8.36 1.71 11.62
CA GLN A 93 9.04 0.97 12.71
C GLN A 93 8.16 -0.07 13.44
N GLY A 94 7.33 -0.82 12.72
CA GLY A 94 6.48 -1.87 13.30
C GLY A 94 5.18 -1.38 13.94
N ALA A 95 4.72 -0.17 13.58
CA ALA A 95 3.40 0.33 13.98
C ALA A 95 2.29 -0.69 13.68
N ARG A 96 1.52 -1.04 14.72
CA ARG A 96 0.34 -1.91 14.62
C ARG A 96 -0.92 -1.09 14.78
N THR A 97 -1.81 -1.18 13.80
CA THR A 97 -3.03 -0.37 13.76
C THR A 97 -4.18 -1.18 13.22
N PRO A 98 -5.43 -0.93 13.65
CA PRO A 98 -6.58 -1.68 13.15
C PRO A 98 -6.68 -1.67 11.63
N ALA A 99 -6.32 -0.57 10.95
CA ALA A 99 -6.31 -0.49 9.49
C ALA A 99 -5.25 -1.40 8.85
N LEU A 100 -4.08 -1.54 9.49
CA LEU A 100 -2.97 -2.35 8.96
C LEU A 100 -3.04 -3.84 9.34
N LEU A 101 -3.88 -4.23 10.31
CA LEU A 101 -4.00 -5.63 10.76
C LEU A 101 -4.57 -6.57 9.68
N ASP A 102 -5.38 -6.05 8.75
CA ASP A 102 -5.98 -6.83 7.65
C ASP A 102 -5.16 -6.76 6.35
N LEU A 103 -3.93 -6.23 6.41
CA LEU A 103 -3.05 -6.24 5.25
C LEU A 103 -2.48 -7.65 5.06
N ASP A 104 -3.05 -8.36 4.10
CA ASP A 104 -2.42 -9.56 3.59
C ASP A 104 -1.07 -9.19 2.95
N VAL A 105 -0.01 -9.88 3.37
CA VAL A 105 1.26 -9.82 2.66
C VAL A 105 0.99 -10.37 1.25
N PRO A 106 1.41 -9.69 0.17
CA PRO A 106 1.25 -10.25 -1.17
C PRO A 106 1.93 -11.61 -1.26
N GLU A 107 1.16 -12.70 -1.22
CA GLU A 107 1.71 -14.05 -1.31
C GLU A 107 2.13 -14.33 -2.75
N LEU A 108 3.44 -14.23 -2.95
CA LEU A 108 4.11 -14.73 -4.14
C LEU A 108 4.24 -16.24 -4.04
N THR A 109 3.88 -16.95 -5.11
CA THR A 109 4.23 -18.36 -5.23
C THR A 109 5.76 -18.51 -5.19
N PRO A 110 6.31 -19.68 -4.83
CA PRO A 110 7.76 -19.89 -4.79
C PRO A 110 8.46 -19.45 -6.10
N ARG A 111 7.86 -19.76 -7.25
CA ARG A 111 8.39 -19.37 -8.57
C ARG A 111 8.32 -17.86 -8.83
N GLN A 112 7.22 -17.22 -8.41
CA GLN A 112 7.07 -15.77 -8.49
C GLN A 112 8.13 -15.07 -7.64
N ARG A 113 8.34 -15.56 -6.41
CA ARG A 113 9.34 -15.03 -5.48
C ARG A 113 10.76 -15.20 -6.01
N GLU A 114 11.10 -16.36 -6.55
CA GLU A 114 12.41 -16.63 -7.15
C GLU A 114 12.72 -15.66 -8.30
N ILE A 115 11.78 -15.48 -9.24
CA ILE A 115 11.95 -14.55 -10.36
C ILE A 115 12.04 -13.10 -9.88
N ALA A 116 11.21 -12.72 -8.90
CA ALA A 116 11.20 -11.39 -8.32
C ALA A 116 12.53 -11.06 -7.61
N LEU A 117 13.11 -12.01 -6.86
CA LEU A 117 14.41 -11.86 -6.20
C LEU A 117 15.56 -11.67 -7.19
N LEU A 118 15.59 -12.44 -8.28
CA LEU A 118 16.61 -12.28 -9.31
C LEU A 118 16.48 -10.93 -10.02
N ALA A 119 15.25 -10.47 -10.27
CA ALA A 119 15.00 -9.15 -10.85
C ALA A 119 15.43 -8.02 -9.90
N ALA A 120 15.17 -8.15 -8.61
CA ALA A 120 15.61 -7.21 -7.56
C ALA A 120 17.14 -7.13 -7.43
N GLN A 121 17.87 -8.20 -7.76
CA GLN A 121 19.34 -8.23 -7.85
C GLN A 121 19.89 -7.58 -9.13
N GLY A 122 19.02 -7.02 -9.99
CA GLY A 122 19.41 -6.31 -11.21
C GLY A 122 19.53 -7.21 -12.45
N LEU A 123 19.18 -8.50 -12.39
CA LEU A 123 19.24 -9.35 -13.57
C LEU A 123 18.17 -8.96 -14.59
N THR A 124 18.54 -9.01 -15.87
CA THR A 124 17.62 -8.84 -17.00
C THR A 124 16.73 -10.06 -17.20
N ASN A 125 15.56 -9.89 -17.83
CA ASN A 125 14.68 -11.03 -18.17
C ASN A 125 15.41 -12.13 -18.95
N LYS A 126 16.39 -11.77 -19.80
CA LYS A 126 17.24 -12.72 -20.54
C LYS A 126 18.15 -13.52 -19.61
N GLN A 127 18.81 -12.87 -18.66
CA GLN A 127 19.68 -13.54 -17.67
C GLN A 127 18.87 -14.44 -16.73
N ILE A 128 17.70 -13.98 -16.28
CA ILE A 128 16.79 -14.79 -15.44
C ILE A 128 16.30 -16.01 -16.22
N ALA A 129 15.88 -15.82 -17.48
CA ALA A 129 15.42 -16.89 -18.36
C ALA A 129 16.48 -17.97 -18.58
N ALA A 130 17.73 -17.55 -18.84
CA ALA A 130 18.86 -18.46 -18.96
C ALA A 130 19.14 -19.22 -17.65
N ARG A 131 19.12 -18.52 -16.51
CA ARG A 131 19.41 -19.13 -15.19
C ARG A 131 18.34 -20.12 -14.75
N LEU A 132 17.08 -19.85 -15.04
CA LEU A 132 15.93 -20.66 -14.63
C LEU A 132 15.45 -21.64 -15.70
N VAL A 133 16.15 -21.70 -16.85
CA VAL A 133 15.84 -22.54 -18.02
C VAL A 133 14.37 -22.40 -18.45
N VAL A 134 13.96 -21.14 -18.69
CA VAL A 134 12.61 -20.80 -19.18
C VAL A 134 12.69 -19.75 -20.29
N SER A 135 11.58 -19.47 -20.95
CA SER A 135 11.54 -18.41 -21.95
C SER A 135 11.58 -17.01 -21.32
N VAL A 136 12.15 -16.04 -22.05
CA VAL A 136 12.12 -14.61 -21.67
C VAL A 136 10.67 -14.13 -21.50
N ARG A 137 9.74 -14.64 -22.32
CA ARG A 137 8.31 -14.35 -22.21
C ARG A 137 7.72 -14.86 -20.89
N THR A 138 8.10 -16.04 -20.44
CA THR A 138 7.68 -16.60 -19.15
C THR A 138 8.12 -15.71 -17.99
N VAL A 139 9.37 -15.23 -18.03
CA VAL A 139 9.88 -14.29 -17.03
C VAL A 139 9.11 -12.97 -17.07
N ALA A 140 8.91 -12.39 -18.26
CA ALA A 140 8.17 -11.14 -18.42
C ALA A 140 6.71 -11.26 -17.90
N ASN A 141 6.01 -12.34 -18.25
CA ASN A 141 4.64 -12.59 -17.79
C ASN A 141 4.58 -12.81 -16.27
N THR A 142 5.58 -13.51 -15.72
CA THR A 142 5.64 -13.72 -14.28
C THR A 142 5.90 -12.41 -13.55
N LEU A 143 6.85 -11.60 -14.02
CA LEU A 143 7.11 -10.28 -13.46
C LEU A 143 5.91 -9.36 -13.59
N TYR A 144 5.20 -9.36 -14.73
CA TYR A 144 3.94 -8.65 -14.87
C TYR A 144 2.92 -9.09 -13.81
N THR A 145 2.78 -10.40 -13.58
CA THR A 145 1.88 -10.93 -12.54
C THR A 145 2.34 -10.55 -11.13
N VAL A 146 3.64 -10.52 -10.89
CA VAL A 146 4.22 -10.06 -9.63
C VAL A 146 3.90 -8.58 -9.43
N TYR A 147 4.14 -7.73 -10.41
CA TYR A 147 3.81 -6.30 -10.39
C TYR A 147 2.31 -6.07 -10.13
N GLU A 148 1.43 -6.82 -10.78
CA GLU A 148 -0.02 -6.75 -10.52
C GLU A 148 -0.41 -7.26 -9.12
N LYS A 149 0.31 -8.24 -8.58
CA LYS A 149 0.06 -8.79 -7.25
C LYS A 149 0.61 -7.91 -6.13
N THR A 150 1.79 -7.35 -6.34
CA THR A 150 2.55 -6.60 -5.36
C THR A 150 2.50 -5.11 -5.63
N GLY A 151 1.67 -4.62 -6.55
CA GLY A 151 1.41 -3.20 -6.84
C GLY A 151 2.62 -2.33 -7.16
N VAL A 152 3.79 -2.94 -7.44
CA VAL A 152 5.02 -2.22 -7.77
C VAL A 152 5.10 -1.97 -9.27
N ASN A 153 5.66 -0.84 -9.67
CA ASN A 153 5.68 -0.41 -11.07
C ASN A 153 6.94 -0.88 -11.80
N ASP A 154 8.03 -1.13 -11.07
CA ASP A 154 9.30 -1.51 -11.67
C ASP A 154 10.18 -2.40 -10.79
N ARG A 155 11.36 -2.75 -11.33
CA ARG A 155 12.34 -3.62 -10.66
C ARG A 155 13.01 -3.00 -9.45
N SER A 156 13.15 -1.67 -9.40
CA SER A 156 13.78 -0.98 -8.28
C SER A 156 12.88 -1.04 -7.05
N GLU A 157 11.58 -0.80 -7.22
CA GLU A 157 10.57 -0.96 -6.18
C GLU A 157 10.45 -2.42 -5.70
N LEU A 158 10.69 -3.38 -6.60
CA LEU A 158 10.79 -4.80 -6.26
C LEU A 158 11.93 -5.10 -5.29
N SER A 159 13.08 -4.41 -5.48
CA SER A 159 14.24 -4.56 -4.60
C SER A 159 13.95 -4.00 -3.21
N ASP A 160 13.34 -2.82 -3.14
CA ASP A 160 12.91 -2.25 -1.86
C ASP A 160 11.91 -3.18 -1.15
N LEU A 161 10.95 -3.75 -1.89
CA LEU A 161 9.98 -4.72 -1.37
C LEU A 161 10.66 -5.98 -0.80
N LEU A 162 11.65 -6.53 -1.51
CA LEU A 162 12.28 -7.82 -1.22
C LEU A 162 13.55 -7.77 -0.37
N ALA A 163 14.20 -6.61 -0.20
CA ALA A 163 15.39 -6.40 0.64
C ALA A 163 15.12 -6.54 2.16
N ARG A 164 14.04 -7.25 2.52
CA ARG A 164 13.77 -7.74 3.87
C ARG A 164 14.45 -9.09 4.07
#